data_AF-A0A7K9CW90-F1
#
_entry.id   AF-A0A7K9CW90-F1
#
_cell.length_a   1.000
_cell.length_b   1.000
_cell.length_c   1.000
_cell.angle_alpha   90.00
_cell.angle_beta   90.00
_cell.angle_gamma   90.00
#
_symmetry.space_group_name_H-M   'P 1'
#
loop_
_entity.id
_entity.type
_entity.pdbx_description
1 polymer ?
#
loop_
_entity_poly.entity_id
_entity_poly.type
_entity_poly.pdbx_seq_one_letter_code
_entity_poly.pdbx_strand_id
1 'polypeptide(L)'
;QVDCSQYSSSMSKDGMVQVACPRNFSPVCGTDGNTYSNECGICFHNSGHRTNVEKAHDGKCEPKPTVMDCSRYQRREVDGHVLVECQRILKPVCGSDSHTYENECGICAYNAEHNTNVSKIHDGECKHEFGSADCSQYPSAPTKDGKVLVACPRIRSPLCGTDGITYGNECEICAHNGEHGTHVSIKHTGECRPIDCSKYPSRTFKGGKAQIRCPRMLLPVCGTDGFTYDNECGICAHNLALGTHVKKSHEGRCKEQSTPVECNAYVSKTKTGEDIAACPFILREICGTDGVTYSNDCALCAHNIQFGTDVAKKHDGKCIDEAPQLNCSQYLTSTAKDGKELMVCTMIYDPICGTDGVTYASECTLCAHNLEHRTDLGKRKNGRCEEDVTR
;
A
#
# COMPACT_ATOMS: atom_id res chain seq x y z
N GLN A 1 20.42 26.43 -21.07
CA GLN A 1 19.70 27.55 -21.71
C GLN A 1 18.70 26.99 -22.72
N VAL A 2 17.42 27.40 -22.64
CA VAL A 2 16.37 26.95 -23.58
C VAL A 2 16.30 27.94 -24.72
N ASP A 3 16.33 27.47 -25.96
CA ASP A 3 16.10 28.32 -27.13
C ASP A 3 14.59 28.48 -27.35
N CYS A 4 14.04 29.62 -26.96
CA CYS A 4 12.61 29.91 -27.15
C CYS A 4 12.26 30.37 -28.56
N SER A 5 13.25 30.67 -29.41
CA SER A 5 13.02 31.13 -30.79
C SER A 5 12.49 30.04 -31.71
N GLN A 6 12.67 28.77 -31.32
CA GLN A 6 12.17 27.61 -32.06
C GLN A 6 10.64 27.40 -31.95
N TYR A 7 9.98 28.07 -30.99
CA TYR A 7 8.54 27.95 -30.77
C TYR A 7 7.81 29.17 -31.32
N SER A 8 6.73 28.94 -32.08
CA SER A 8 5.94 30.04 -32.61
C SER A 8 5.22 30.77 -31.48
N SER A 9 5.31 32.10 -31.47
CA SER A 9 4.65 32.95 -30.49
C SER A 9 3.77 34.00 -31.17
N SER A 10 2.60 34.28 -30.61
CA SER A 10 1.69 35.33 -31.08
C SER A 10 1.33 36.28 -29.94
N MET A 11 1.00 37.53 -30.27
CA MET A 11 0.48 38.49 -29.29
C MET A 11 -1.05 38.42 -29.28
N SER A 12 -1.62 38.09 -28.11
CA SER A 12 -3.05 38.20 -27.89
C SER A 12 -3.50 39.67 -27.94
N LYS A 13 -4.79 39.89 -28.18
CA LYS A 13 -5.42 41.22 -28.16
C LYS A 13 -5.24 41.95 -26.83
N ASP A 14 -5.01 41.20 -25.75
CA ASP A 14 -4.78 41.72 -24.39
C ASP A 14 -3.29 41.98 -24.09
N GLY A 15 -2.41 41.89 -25.10
CA GLY A 15 -0.98 42.16 -24.96
C GLY A 15 -0.17 41.04 -24.28
N MET A 16 -0.74 39.85 -24.11
CA MET A 16 -0.03 38.66 -23.63
C MET A 16 0.61 37.88 -24.78
N VAL A 17 1.88 37.52 -24.61
CA VAL A 17 2.62 36.68 -25.56
C VAL A 17 2.22 35.22 -25.33
N GLN A 18 1.59 34.60 -26.32
CA GLN A 18 1.13 33.22 -26.29
C GLN A 18 2.11 32.35 -27.09
N VAL A 19 2.80 31.44 -26.42
CA VAL A 19 3.74 30.48 -27.05
C VAL A 19 2.97 29.22 -27.41
N ALA A 20 3.03 28.81 -28.67
CA ALA A 20 2.41 27.58 -29.14
C ALA A 20 3.33 26.39 -28.86
N CYS A 21 2.96 25.60 -27.84
CA CYS A 21 3.76 24.46 -27.41
C CYS A 21 3.29 23.13 -28.00
N PRO A 22 4.23 22.26 -28.43
CA PRO A 22 3.90 20.88 -28.76
C PRO A 22 3.39 20.13 -27.53
N ARG A 23 2.49 19.17 -27.74
CA ARG A 23 1.84 18.37 -26.68
C ARG A 23 2.65 17.14 -26.24
N ASN A 24 3.95 17.09 -26.55
CA ASN A 24 4.82 16.01 -26.11
C ASN A 24 5.18 16.19 -24.63
N PHE A 25 5.21 15.09 -23.89
CA PHE A 25 5.64 15.07 -22.51
C PHE A 25 7.11 14.62 -22.44
N SER A 26 8.00 15.57 -22.19
CA SER A 26 9.45 15.38 -22.07
C SER A 26 9.93 16.29 -20.94
N PRO A 27 9.67 15.91 -19.66
CA PRO A 27 9.73 16.84 -18.55
C PRO A 27 11.13 17.41 -18.35
N VAL A 28 11.20 18.68 -17.94
CA VAL A 28 12.45 19.39 -17.64
C VAL A 28 12.32 20.14 -16.32
N CYS A 29 13.43 20.25 -15.58
CA CYS A 29 13.49 21.00 -14.35
C CYS A 29 13.96 22.43 -14.64
N GLY A 30 13.20 23.42 -14.19
CA GLY A 30 13.58 24.83 -14.24
C GLY A 30 14.54 25.23 -13.11
N THR A 31 15.31 26.30 -13.32
CA THR A 31 16.16 26.90 -12.27
C THR A 31 15.37 27.47 -11.09
N ASP A 32 14.06 27.63 -11.24
CA ASP A 32 13.11 27.97 -10.18
C ASP A 32 12.69 26.77 -9.33
N GLY A 33 13.11 25.54 -9.70
CA GLY A 33 12.75 24.30 -9.02
C GLY A 33 11.39 23.74 -9.41
N ASN A 34 10.73 24.29 -10.44
CA ASN A 34 9.48 23.77 -10.97
C ASN A 34 9.73 22.79 -12.13
N THR A 35 8.90 21.74 -12.20
CA THR A 35 8.91 20.81 -13.33
C THR A 35 7.98 21.29 -14.43
N TYR A 36 8.51 21.44 -15.63
CA TYR A 36 7.75 21.82 -16.83
C TYR A 36 7.53 20.59 -17.72
N SER A 37 6.39 20.52 -18.41
CA SER A 37 6.02 19.39 -19.27
C SER A 37 7.02 19.13 -20.40
N ASN A 38 7.68 20.18 -20.87
CA ASN A 38 8.78 20.18 -21.83
C ASN A 38 9.48 21.55 -21.83
N GLU A 39 10.54 21.70 -22.62
CA GLU A 39 11.29 22.95 -22.78
C GLU A 39 10.41 24.14 -23.23
N CYS A 40 9.41 23.90 -24.08
CA CYS A 40 8.46 24.94 -24.47
C CYS A 40 7.65 25.46 -23.28
N GLY A 41 7.36 24.61 -22.29
CA GLY A 41 6.69 25.01 -21.05
C GLY A 41 7.45 26.11 -20.29
N ILE A 42 8.79 26.07 -20.29
CA ILE A 42 9.64 27.12 -19.72
C ILE A 42 9.46 28.43 -20.51
N CYS A 43 9.49 28.36 -21.85
CA CYS A 43 9.29 29.52 -22.72
C CYS A 43 7.91 30.17 -22.56
N PHE A 44 6.87 29.35 -22.45
CA PHE A 44 5.51 29.80 -22.19
C PHE A 44 5.42 30.53 -20.84
N HIS A 45 5.99 29.95 -19.78
CA HIS A 45 5.99 30.55 -18.45
C HIS A 45 6.75 31.89 -18.41
N ASN A 46 7.96 31.94 -18.98
CA ASN A 46 8.75 33.18 -19.05
C ASN A 46 8.02 34.28 -19.82
N SER A 47 7.36 33.93 -20.93
CA SER A 47 6.60 34.87 -21.75
C SER A 47 5.35 35.40 -21.05
N GLY A 48 4.64 34.54 -20.32
CA GLY A 48 3.41 34.91 -19.60
C GLY A 48 3.66 35.67 -18.30
N HIS A 49 4.76 35.38 -17.60
CA HIS A 49 5.05 35.92 -16.26
C HIS A 49 6.21 36.92 -16.21
N ARG A 50 6.86 37.22 -17.36
CA ARG A 50 8.06 38.08 -17.45
C ARG A 50 9.19 37.61 -16.53
N THR A 51 9.37 36.30 -16.45
CA THR A 51 10.43 35.63 -15.67
C THR A 51 11.56 35.18 -16.60
N ASN A 52 12.72 34.85 -16.02
CA ASN A 52 13.87 34.30 -16.75
C ASN A 52 14.28 32.94 -16.16
N VAL A 53 13.35 31.99 -16.16
CA VAL A 53 13.62 30.61 -15.74
C VAL A 53 14.41 29.92 -16.84
N GLU A 54 15.55 29.33 -16.51
CA GLU A 54 16.34 28.52 -17.44
C GLU A 54 16.13 27.03 -17.16
N LYS A 55 16.46 26.16 -18.11
CA LYS A 55 16.53 24.72 -17.86
C LYS A 55 17.72 24.41 -16.96
N ALA A 56 17.45 23.84 -15.79
CA ALA A 56 18.47 23.34 -14.86
C ALA A 56 19.00 21.96 -15.31
N HIS A 57 18.10 21.01 -15.56
CA HIS A 57 18.44 19.69 -16.09
C HIS A 57 17.23 19.04 -16.80
N ASP A 58 17.49 18.00 -17.57
CA ASP A 58 16.45 17.16 -18.17
C ASP A 58 15.82 16.23 -17.12
N GLY A 59 14.53 15.91 -17.27
CA GLY A 59 13.74 15.18 -16.28
C GLY A 59 12.99 16.11 -15.30
N LYS A 60 12.18 15.51 -14.42
CA LYS A 60 11.44 16.26 -13.38
C LYS A 60 12.40 16.78 -12.32
N CYS A 61 12.11 17.92 -11.70
CA CYS A 61 12.88 18.39 -10.56
C CYS A 61 12.81 17.37 -9.41
N GLU A 62 13.92 17.18 -8.72
CA GLU A 62 13.90 16.47 -7.46
C GLU A 62 13.09 17.28 -6.42
N PRO A 63 12.09 16.68 -5.77
CA PRO A 63 11.34 17.35 -4.72
C PRO A 63 12.28 17.73 -3.57
N LYS A 64 12.40 19.03 -3.29
CA LYS A 64 13.25 19.53 -2.21
C LYS A 64 12.69 19.08 -0.86
N PRO A 65 13.52 18.50 0.03
CA PRO A 65 13.07 18.12 1.35
C PRO A 65 12.65 19.36 2.15
N THR A 66 11.40 19.38 2.58
CA THR A 66 10.82 20.41 3.42
C THR A 66 10.96 19.97 4.87
N VAL A 67 11.69 20.74 5.66
CA VAL A 67 11.78 20.50 7.11
C VAL A 67 10.44 20.85 7.73
N MET A 68 9.86 19.90 8.47
CA MET A 68 8.60 20.10 9.18
C MET A 68 8.85 20.85 10.48
N ASP A 69 8.10 21.92 10.73
CA ASP A 69 8.10 22.61 12.01
C ASP A 69 7.25 21.83 13.01
N CYS A 70 7.92 20.94 13.75
CA CYS A 70 7.30 20.07 14.73
C CYS A 70 6.89 20.78 16.03
N SER A 71 7.27 22.05 16.20
CA SER A 71 6.94 22.87 17.38
C SER A 71 5.42 23.09 17.54
N ARG A 72 4.67 22.92 16.44
CA ARG A 72 3.21 23.05 16.40
C ARG A 72 2.46 21.88 17.06
N TYR A 73 3.13 20.76 17.32
CA TYR A 73 2.52 19.57 17.92
C TYR A 73 2.93 19.46 19.39
N GLN A 74 1.96 19.19 20.28
CA GLN A 74 2.26 19.05 21.70
C GLN A 74 3.07 17.78 21.95
N ARG A 75 4.15 17.90 22.74
CA ARG A 75 5.02 16.80 23.14
C ARG A 75 4.86 16.49 24.63
N ARG A 76 4.80 15.20 24.98
CA ARG A 76 4.82 14.71 26.36
C ARG A 76 5.81 13.57 26.50
N GLU A 77 6.55 13.56 27.61
CA GLU A 77 7.40 12.44 27.99
C GLU A 77 6.70 11.62 29.07
N VAL A 78 6.49 10.33 28.79
CA VAL A 78 5.90 9.38 29.73
C VAL A 78 6.79 8.15 29.76
N ASP A 79 7.33 7.81 30.93
CA ASP A 79 8.18 6.63 31.14
C ASP A 79 9.38 6.52 30.18
N GLY A 80 9.98 7.66 29.80
CA GLY A 80 11.12 7.72 28.87
C GLY A 80 10.75 7.64 27.38
N HIS A 81 9.45 7.55 27.05
CA HIS A 81 8.94 7.63 25.69
C HIS A 81 8.43 9.04 25.38
N VAL A 82 8.87 9.59 24.26
CA VAL A 82 8.41 10.89 23.76
C VAL A 82 7.16 10.65 22.90
N LEU A 83 6.02 11.14 23.37
CA LEU A 83 4.75 11.12 22.65
C LEU A 83 4.47 12.49 22.03
N VAL A 84 4.17 12.50 20.73
CA VAL A 84 3.67 13.68 20.02
C VAL A 84 2.17 13.52 19.79
N GLU A 85 1.40 14.53 20.19
CA GLU A 85 -0.05 14.53 20.06
C GLU A 85 -0.46 14.91 18.64
N CYS A 86 -0.76 13.88 17.85
CA CYS A 86 -1.22 14.04 16.48
C CYS A 86 -2.74 13.98 16.38
N GLN A 87 -3.31 14.91 15.59
CA GLN A 87 -4.68 14.80 15.14
C GLN A 87 -4.80 13.60 14.19
N ARG A 88 -5.90 12.86 14.27
CA ARG A 88 -6.15 11.67 13.44
C ARG A 88 -6.65 12.05 12.04
N ILE A 89 -5.83 12.83 11.33
CA ILE A 89 -6.10 13.29 9.96
C ILE A 89 -5.25 12.45 9.01
N LEU A 90 -5.89 11.68 8.13
CA LEU A 90 -5.18 10.93 7.09
C LEU A 90 -4.90 11.88 5.92
N LYS A 91 -3.67 12.40 5.85
CA LYS A 91 -3.18 13.26 4.78
C LYS A 91 -1.73 12.84 4.49
N PRO A 92 -1.52 11.73 3.76
CA PRO A 92 -0.22 11.06 3.69
C PRO A 92 0.85 11.99 3.16
N VAL A 93 2.08 11.79 3.63
CA VAL A 93 3.27 12.53 3.19
C VAL A 93 4.45 11.58 3.00
N CYS A 94 5.22 11.79 1.95
CA CYS A 94 6.44 11.03 1.72
C CYS A 94 7.61 11.67 2.47
N GLY A 95 8.30 10.91 3.31
CA GLY A 95 9.48 11.33 4.05
C GLY A 95 10.77 11.18 3.24
N SER A 96 11.83 11.85 3.68
CA SER A 96 13.17 11.79 3.08
C SER A 96 13.88 10.46 3.29
N ASP A 97 13.36 9.65 4.21
CA ASP A 97 13.70 8.25 4.41
C ASP A 97 12.95 7.31 3.45
N SER A 98 12.21 7.88 2.49
CA SER A 98 11.35 7.15 1.56
C SER A 98 10.25 6.36 2.26
N HIS A 99 9.82 6.79 3.45
CA HIS A 99 8.68 6.21 4.15
C HIS A 99 7.44 7.11 4.02
N THR A 100 6.26 6.50 3.88
CA THR A 100 5.00 7.23 3.88
C THR A 100 4.50 7.40 5.30
N TYR A 101 4.30 8.63 5.73
CA TYR A 101 3.73 8.97 7.03
C TYR A 101 2.26 9.36 6.88
N GLU A 102 1.44 9.06 7.89
CA GLU A 102 -0.01 9.33 7.88
C GLU A 102 -0.36 10.80 7.63
N ASN A 103 0.50 11.70 8.12
CA ASN A 103 0.48 13.14 7.95
C ASN A 103 1.82 13.75 8.41
N GLU A 104 1.95 15.06 8.30
CA GLU A 104 3.15 15.80 8.75
C GLU A 104 3.47 15.59 10.24
N CYS A 105 2.46 15.38 11.09
CA CYS A 105 2.68 15.07 12.51
C CYS A 105 3.31 13.69 12.69
N GLY A 106 3.02 12.73 11.81
CA GLY A 106 3.65 11.41 11.82
C GLY A 106 5.18 11.49 11.67
N ILE A 107 5.67 12.36 10.77
CA ILE A 107 7.11 12.63 10.64
C ILE A 107 7.68 13.18 11.96
N CYS A 108 6.96 14.11 12.59
CA CYS A 108 7.38 14.71 13.86
C CYS A 108 7.38 13.71 15.03
N ALA A 109 6.38 12.84 15.12
CA ALA A 109 6.31 11.77 16.11
C ALA A 109 7.47 10.80 15.95
N TYR A 110 7.75 10.36 14.72
CA TYR A 110 8.85 9.47 14.41
C TYR A 110 10.22 10.08 14.76
N ASN A 111 10.45 11.33 14.36
CA ASN A 111 11.68 12.06 14.69
C ASN A 111 11.88 12.18 16.21
N ALA A 112 10.81 12.46 16.95
CA ALA A 112 10.85 12.61 18.39
C ALA A 112 11.09 11.27 19.13
N GLU A 113 10.47 10.19 18.67
CA GLU A 113 10.61 8.87 19.28
C GLU A 113 11.97 8.22 18.98
N HIS A 114 12.47 8.37 17.74
CA HIS A 114 13.67 7.69 17.27
C HIS A 114 14.92 8.57 17.23
N ASN A 115 14.81 9.85 17.64
CA ASN A 115 15.87 10.84 17.55
C ASN A 115 16.46 10.94 16.12
N THR A 116 15.57 10.98 15.13
CA THR A 116 15.89 11.08 13.69
C THR A 116 15.55 12.46 13.13
N ASN A 117 15.94 12.73 11.89
CA ASN A 117 15.69 14.01 11.21
C ASN A 117 15.10 13.79 9.80
N VAL A 118 13.98 13.08 9.75
CA VAL A 118 13.21 12.86 8.52
C VAL A 118 12.49 14.17 8.15
N SER A 119 12.60 14.55 6.87
CA SER A 119 11.96 15.73 6.30
C SER A 119 10.89 15.31 5.28
N LYS A 120 9.92 16.18 4.97
CA LYS A 120 8.88 15.86 3.99
C LYS A 120 9.41 16.10 2.58
N ILE A 121 9.33 15.10 1.70
CA ILE A 121 9.66 15.21 0.29
C ILE A 121 8.48 15.75 -0.50
N HIS A 122 7.30 15.13 -0.38
CA HIS A 122 6.08 15.60 -1.05
C HIS A 122 4.82 15.18 -0.29
N ASP A 123 3.69 15.81 -0.60
CA ASP A 123 2.38 15.35 -0.12
C ASP A 123 1.92 14.13 -0.94
N GLY A 124 1.18 13.22 -0.31
CA GLY A 124 0.83 11.91 -0.84
C GLY A 124 1.80 10.81 -0.41
N GLU A 125 1.41 9.56 -0.66
CA GLU A 125 2.26 8.40 -0.39
C GLU A 125 3.51 8.42 -1.27
N CYS A 126 4.63 7.95 -0.73
CA CYS A 126 5.83 7.72 -1.53
C CYS A 126 5.47 6.83 -2.72
N LYS A 127 5.62 7.39 -3.93
CA LYS A 127 5.43 6.63 -5.17
C LYS A 127 6.64 5.75 -5.37
N HIS A 128 6.60 4.59 -4.75
CA HIS A 128 7.56 3.57 -5.06
C HIS A 128 7.13 2.87 -6.35
N GLU A 129 7.68 3.32 -7.47
CA GLU A 129 7.87 2.40 -8.59
C GLU A 129 8.99 1.44 -8.18
N PHE A 130 8.69 0.50 -7.29
CA PHE A 130 9.57 -0.65 -7.11
C PHE A 130 9.40 -1.51 -8.37
N GLY A 131 10.19 -1.19 -9.37
CA GLY A 131 10.29 -1.95 -10.61
C GLY A 131 10.82 -3.35 -10.35
N SER A 132 10.60 -4.23 -11.33
CA SER A 132 11.37 -5.46 -11.48
C SER A 132 12.86 -5.15 -11.41
N ALA A 133 13.64 -5.99 -10.72
CA ALA A 133 15.10 -5.90 -10.79
C ALA A 133 15.54 -5.95 -12.27
N ASP A 134 16.32 -4.97 -12.72
CA ASP A 134 16.85 -4.96 -14.07
C ASP A 134 18.03 -5.93 -14.14
N CYS A 135 17.75 -7.16 -14.55
CA CYS A 135 18.76 -8.20 -14.63
C CYS A 135 19.63 -8.11 -15.89
N SER A 136 19.30 -7.21 -16.84
CA SER A 136 20.07 -7.05 -18.08
C SER A 136 21.45 -6.41 -17.84
N GLN A 137 21.61 -5.67 -16.75
CA GLN A 137 22.86 -5.00 -16.38
C GLN A 137 23.91 -5.95 -15.78
N TYR A 138 23.53 -7.17 -15.39
CA TYR A 138 24.43 -8.12 -14.73
C TYR A 138 24.91 -9.21 -15.69
N PRO A 139 26.23 -9.46 -15.80
CA PRO A 139 26.74 -10.55 -16.61
C PRO A 139 26.17 -11.90 -16.14
N SER A 140 25.59 -12.65 -17.08
CA SER A 140 24.98 -13.95 -16.78
C SER A 140 25.37 -15.03 -17.79
N ALA A 141 25.43 -16.28 -17.33
CA ALA A 141 25.80 -17.44 -18.14
C ALA A 141 24.88 -18.64 -17.84
N PRO A 142 24.33 -19.30 -18.86
CA PRO A 142 23.56 -20.52 -18.68
C PRO A 142 24.48 -21.69 -18.31
N THR A 143 24.02 -22.50 -17.37
CA THR A 143 24.65 -23.76 -16.97
C THR A 143 24.10 -24.93 -17.79
N LYS A 144 24.82 -26.07 -17.77
CA LYS A 144 24.40 -27.30 -18.46
C LYS A 144 23.05 -27.84 -17.97
N ASP A 145 22.65 -27.46 -16.76
CA ASP A 145 21.40 -27.89 -16.10
C ASP A 145 20.24 -26.90 -16.32
N GLY A 146 20.41 -25.89 -17.19
CA GLY A 146 19.37 -24.90 -17.52
C GLY A 146 19.20 -23.75 -16.51
N LYS A 147 20.03 -23.70 -15.46
CA LYS A 147 20.09 -22.57 -14.51
C LYS A 147 20.94 -21.43 -15.06
N VAL A 148 20.67 -20.20 -14.66
CA VAL A 148 21.44 -19.02 -15.04
C VAL A 148 22.30 -18.56 -13.87
N LEU A 149 23.62 -18.58 -14.05
CA LEU A 149 24.57 -18.01 -13.09
C LEU A 149 24.73 -16.52 -13.39
N VAL A 150 24.51 -15.67 -12.38
CA VAL A 150 24.67 -14.22 -12.49
C VAL A 150 25.89 -13.80 -11.65
N ALA A 151 26.79 -13.02 -12.24
CA ALA A 151 27.98 -12.52 -11.56
C ALA A 151 27.66 -11.23 -10.79
N CYS A 152 27.58 -11.32 -9.46
CA CYS A 152 27.16 -10.19 -8.63
C CYS A 152 28.31 -9.40 -7.97
N PRO A 153 28.22 -8.05 -7.98
CA PRO A 153 29.13 -7.21 -7.19
C PRO A 153 28.88 -7.43 -5.69
N ARG A 154 29.93 -7.33 -4.87
CA ARG A 154 29.84 -7.47 -3.40
C ARG A 154 29.41 -6.19 -2.68
N ILE A 155 28.68 -5.31 -3.35
CA ILE A 155 28.14 -4.09 -2.74
C ILE A 155 26.91 -4.45 -1.89
N ARG A 156 26.84 -3.95 -0.65
CA ARG A 156 25.71 -4.22 0.24
C ARG A 156 24.73 -3.04 0.19
N SER A 157 23.62 -3.25 -0.51
CA SER A 157 22.50 -2.31 -0.65
C SER A 157 21.20 -3.11 -0.51
N PRO A 158 20.81 -3.45 0.74
CA PRO A 158 19.81 -4.48 0.97
C PRO A 158 18.45 -4.11 0.38
N LEU A 159 17.73 -5.12 -0.09
CA LEU A 159 16.39 -5.02 -0.66
C LEU A 159 15.51 -6.11 -0.05
N CYS A 160 14.23 -5.83 0.14
CA CYS A 160 13.25 -6.84 0.48
C CYS A 160 12.57 -7.30 -0.81
N GLY A 161 12.65 -8.60 -1.10
CA GLY A 161 11.95 -9.20 -2.24
C GLY A 161 10.45 -9.36 -1.96
N THR A 162 9.67 -9.53 -3.02
CA THR A 162 8.24 -9.87 -2.93
C THR A 162 7.99 -11.26 -2.34
N ASP A 163 9.02 -12.08 -2.23
CA ASP A 163 9.04 -13.36 -1.52
C ASP A 163 9.32 -13.21 0.00
N GLY A 164 9.55 -11.98 0.48
CA GLY A 164 9.85 -11.70 1.88
C GLY A 164 11.27 -12.04 2.30
N ILE A 165 12.18 -12.28 1.35
CA ILE A 165 13.61 -12.50 1.61
C ILE A 165 14.38 -11.20 1.46
N THR A 166 15.32 -10.97 2.38
CA THR A 166 16.29 -9.88 2.26
C THR A 166 17.40 -10.29 1.29
N TYR A 167 17.55 -9.55 0.21
CA TYR A 167 18.65 -9.67 -0.74
C TYR A 167 19.70 -8.62 -0.43
N GLY A 168 20.98 -8.97 -0.53
CA GLY A 168 22.10 -8.08 -0.25
C GLY A 168 22.23 -6.92 -1.23
N ASN A 169 21.72 -7.09 -2.45
CA ASN A 169 21.55 -6.07 -3.49
C ASN A 169 20.61 -6.57 -4.59
N GLU A 170 20.36 -5.73 -5.59
CA GLU A 170 19.49 -6.04 -6.75
C GLU A 170 20.03 -7.21 -7.59
N CYS A 171 21.35 -7.35 -7.73
CA CYS A 171 21.93 -8.48 -8.46
C CYS A 171 21.61 -9.82 -7.79
N GLU A 172 21.57 -9.87 -6.46
CA GLU A 172 21.24 -11.09 -5.74
C GLU A 172 19.79 -11.54 -6.00
N ILE A 173 18.86 -10.61 -6.25
CA ILE A 173 17.49 -10.93 -6.73
C ILE A 173 17.58 -11.59 -8.11
N CYS A 174 18.39 -11.03 -9.02
CA CYS A 174 18.59 -11.59 -10.36
C CYS A 174 19.27 -12.96 -10.35
N ALA A 175 20.28 -13.16 -9.49
CA ALA A 175 20.94 -14.44 -9.30
C ALA A 175 19.97 -15.49 -8.78
N HIS A 176 19.15 -15.14 -7.80
CA HIS A 176 18.12 -16.03 -7.26
C HIS A 176 17.08 -16.40 -8.32
N ASN A 177 16.58 -15.42 -9.07
CA ASN A 177 15.67 -15.63 -10.19
C ASN A 177 16.26 -16.53 -11.27
N GLY A 178 17.52 -16.30 -11.65
CA GLY A 178 18.23 -17.10 -12.64
C GLY A 178 18.54 -18.53 -12.18
N GLU A 179 18.88 -18.72 -10.92
CA GLU A 179 19.23 -20.03 -10.36
C GLU A 179 18.00 -20.92 -10.11
N HIS A 180 16.93 -20.31 -9.61
CA HIS A 180 15.72 -21.01 -9.18
C HIS A 180 14.56 -20.91 -10.18
N GLY A 181 14.70 -20.13 -11.24
CA GLY A 181 13.60 -19.86 -12.19
C GLY A 181 12.45 -19.10 -11.54
N THR A 182 12.74 -18.24 -10.57
CA THR A 182 11.75 -17.44 -9.84
C THR A 182 11.57 -16.07 -10.47
N HIS A 183 10.47 -15.38 -10.11
CA HIS A 183 10.19 -14.00 -10.51
C HIS A 183 10.02 -13.12 -9.27
N VAL A 184 11.05 -13.08 -8.43
CA VAL A 184 11.10 -12.18 -7.27
C VAL A 184 11.37 -10.77 -7.76
N SER A 185 10.49 -9.84 -7.39
CA SER A 185 10.61 -8.41 -7.66
C SER A 185 10.95 -7.66 -6.37
N ILE A 186 11.41 -6.42 -6.51
CA ILE A 186 11.71 -5.57 -5.35
C ILE A 186 10.38 -5.17 -4.71
N LYS A 187 10.22 -5.48 -3.44
CA LYS A 187 9.05 -5.07 -2.64
C LYS A 187 9.29 -3.74 -1.95
N HIS A 188 10.47 -3.55 -1.36
CA HIS A 188 10.96 -2.26 -0.88
C HIS A 188 12.48 -2.27 -0.72
N THR A 189 13.08 -1.09 -0.60
CA THR A 189 14.49 -0.93 -0.24
C THR A 189 14.72 -1.21 1.25
N GLY A 190 15.89 -1.71 1.62
CA GLY A 190 16.21 -2.16 2.97
C GLY A 190 15.87 -3.63 3.22
N GLU A 191 16.28 -4.14 4.39
CA GLU A 191 16.03 -5.55 4.76
C GLU A 191 14.55 -5.82 5.04
N CYS A 192 14.06 -7.01 4.69
CA CYS A 192 12.74 -7.46 5.11
C CYS A 192 12.67 -7.50 6.63
N ARG A 193 11.68 -6.82 7.21
CA ARG A 193 11.42 -6.83 8.65
C ARG A 193 10.26 -7.78 8.96
N PRO A 194 10.53 -8.99 9.48
CA PRO A 194 9.48 -9.84 10.00
C PRO A 194 8.83 -9.18 11.23
N ILE A 195 7.54 -9.44 11.44
CA ILE A 195 6.85 -8.98 12.64
C ILE A 195 7.41 -9.75 13.83
N ASP A 196 7.88 -9.01 14.82
CA ASP A 196 8.30 -9.54 16.11
C ASP A 196 7.19 -9.31 17.14
N CYS A 197 6.33 -10.32 17.32
CA CYS A 197 5.24 -10.25 18.28
C CYS A 197 5.71 -10.28 19.74
N SER A 198 6.97 -10.61 20.03
CA SER A 198 7.51 -10.54 21.39
C SER A 198 7.60 -9.09 21.90
N LYS A 199 7.59 -8.09 21.01
CA LYS A 199 7.50 -6.67 21.36
C LYS A 199 6.15 -6.26 21.94
N TYR A 200 5.11 -7.08 21.74
CA TYR A 200 3.74 -6.78 22.17
C TYR A 200 3.29 -7.79 23.24
N PRO A 201 3.68 -7.58 24.52
CA PRO A 201 3.40 -8.55 25.57
C PRO A 201 1.90 -8.67 25.83
N SER A 202 1.41 -9.92 25.82
CA SER A 202 0.03 -10.24 26.15
C SER A 202 -0.25 -10.08 27.64
N ARG A 203 -1.44 -9.58 27.99
CA ARG A 203 -1.92 -9.54 29.38
C ARG A 203 -3.17 -10.40 29.52
N THR A 204 -3.24 -11.16 30.60
CA THR A 204 -4.43 -11.93 30.99
C THR A 204 -5.29 -11.09 31.93
N PHE A 205 -6.55 -10.89 31.56
CA PHE A 205 -7.53 -10.18 32.40
C PHE A 205 -8.46 -11.18 33.11
N LYS A 206 -9.16 -10.72 34.15
CA LYS A 206 -10.17 -11.52 34.87
C LYS A 206 -11.22 -12.01 33.86
N GLY A 207 -11.13 -13.28 33.47
CA GLY A 207 -11.83 -13.87 32.33
C GLY A 207 -10.97 -14.84 31.50
N GLY A 208 -9.66 -14.91 31.74
CA GLY A 208 -8.78 -15.99 31.25
C GLY A 208 -8.30 -15.88 29.80
N LYS A 209 -8.78 -14.91 29.01
CA LYS A 209 -8.29 -14.67 27.66
C LYS A 209 -7.07 -13.75 27.65
N ALA A 210 -5.99 -14.19 27.03
CA ALA A 210 -4.80 -13.39 26.80
C ALA A 210 -5.07 -12.37 25.69
N GLN A 211 -4.76 -11.10 25.93
CA GLN A 211 -4.97 -10.03 24.95
C GLN A 211 -3.74 -9.15 24.84
N ILE A 212 -3.41 -8.75 23.61
CA ILE A 212 -2.39 -7.73 23.33
C ILE A 212 -3.08 -6.37 23.26
N ARG A 213 -2.59 -5.38 24.02
CA ARG A 213 -3.04 -3.99 23.90
C ARG A 213 -2.16 -3.27 22.90
N CYS A 214 -2.72 -2.97 21.74
CA CYS A 214 -1.98 -2.27 20.70
C CYS A 214 -1.95 -0.75 20.90
N PRO A 215 -0.81 -0.11 20.59
CA PRO A 215 -0.75 1.33 20.49
C PRO A 215 -1.69 1.80 19.38
N ARG A 216 -2.31 2.97 19.55
CA ARG A 216 -3.30 3.56 18.63
C ARG A 216 -2.64 4.28 17.44
N MET A 217 -1.66 3.63 16.83
CA MET A 217 -0.92 4.10 15.64
C MET A 217 -1.56 3.50 14.38
N LEU A 218 -1.69 4.25 13.29
CA LEU A 218 -2.35 3.79 12.07
C LEU A 218 -1.31 3.68 10.93
N LEU A 219 -0.38 2.74 11.11
CA LEU A 219 0.64 2.35 10.14
C LEU A 219 0.17 1.07 9.44
N PRO A 220 -0.70 1.14 8.42
CA PRO A 220 -1.37 -0.04 7.91
C PRO A 220 -0.37 -1.06 7.38
N VAL A 221 -0.64 -2.33 7.65
CA VAL A 221 0.13 -3.46 7.12
C VAL A 221 -0.82 -4.48 6.52
N CYS A 222 -0.48 -5.02 5.36
CA CYS A 222 -1.22 -6.10 4.76
C CYS A 222 -0.74 -7.41 5.36
N GLY A 223 -1.66 -8.20 5.91
CA GLY A 223 -1.39 -9.56 6.37
C GLY A 223 -1.33 -10.55 5.21
N THR A 224 -0.69 -11.70 5.43
CA THR A 224 -0.70 -12.82 4.47
C THR A 224 -2.07 -13.45 4.27
N ASP A 225 -3.05 -13.05 5.08
CA ASP A 225 -4.46 -13.38 4.98
C ASP A 225 -5.26 -12.39 4.12
N GLY A 226 -4.59 -11.40 3.51
CA GLY A 226 -5.23 -10.40 2.67
C GLY A 226 -5.98 -9.32 3.43
N PHE A 227 -5.88 -9.28 4.77
CA PHE A 227 -6.49 -8.24 5.59
C PHE A 227 -5.50 -7.11 5.87
N THR A 228 -6.01 -5.88 5.81
CA THR A 228 -5.27 -4.71 6.26
C THR A 228 -5.43 -4.57 7.77
N TYR A 229 -4.31 -4.56 8.49
CA TYR A 229 -4.25 -4.31 9.92
C TYR A 229 -3.80 -2.88 10.18
N ASP A 230 -4.32 -2.26 11.24
CA ASP A 230 -3.98 -0.89 11.63
C ASP A 230 -2.48 -0.68 11.85
N ASN A 231 -1.78 -1.72 12.30
CA ASN A 231 -0.32 -1.79 12.44
C ASN A 231 0.13 -3.24 12.72
N GLU A 232 1.44 -3.48 12.82
CA GLU A 232 2.03 -4.80 13.12
C GLU A 232 1.50 -5.42 14.42
N CYS A 233 1.20 -4.61 15.45
CA CYS A 233 0.60 -5.11 16.67
C CYS A 233 -0.79 -5.70 16.41
N GLY A 234 -1.55 -5.14 15.47
CA GLY A 234 -2.85 -5.67 15.05
C GLY A 234 -2.76 -7.12 14.58
N ILE A 235 -1.75 -7.44 13.76
CA ILE A 235 -1.48 -8.81 13.32
C ILE A 235 -1.17 -9.72 14.51
N CYS A 236 -0.32 -9.27 15.44
CA CYS A 236 0.01 -10.05 16.65
C CYS A 236 -1.20 -10.27 17.56
N ALA A 237 -2.03 -9.25 17.75
CA ALA A 237 -3.24 -9.33 18.55
C ALA A 237 -4.26 -10.29 17.93
N HIS A 238 -4.43 -10.25 16.61
CA HIS A 238 -5.29 -11.17 15.85
C HIS A 238 -4.81 -12.62 15.99
N ASN A 239 -3.52 -12.86 15.78
CA ASN A 239 -2.90 -14.18 15.96
C ASN A 239 -3.10 -14.73 17.37
N LEU A 240 -2.94 -13.89 18.40
CA LEU A 240 -3.18 -14.32 19.77
C LEU A 240 -4.66 -14.59 20.06
N ALA A 241 -5.56 -13.72 19.58
CA ALA A 241 -6.98 -13.80 19.89
C ALA A 241 -7.67 -14.99 19.20
N LEU A 242 -7.28 -15.28 17.95
CA LEU A 242 -7.91 -16.29 17.10
C LEU A 242 -7.06 -17.54 16.89
N GLY A 243 -5.83 -17.57 17.42
CA GLY A 243 -4.91 -18.70 17.23
C GLY A 243 -4.40 -18.83 15.78
N THR A 244 -4.36 -17.72 15.04
CA THR A 244 -3.89 -17.69 13.64
C THR A 244 -2.37 -17.47 13.56
N HIS A 245 -1.82 -17.67 12.35
CA HIS A 245 -0.39 -17.46 12.05
C HIS A 245 -0.18 -16.48 10.88
N VAL A 246 -0.92 -15.37 10.90
CA VAL A 246 -0.83 -14.31 9.90
C VAL A 246 0.53 -13.63 10.02
N LYS A 247 1.25 -13.52 8.91
CA LYS A 247 2.51 -12.78 8.81
C LYS A 247 2.27 -11.46 8.09
N LYS A 248 3.23 -10.54 8.14
CA LYS A 248 3.20 -9.35 7.28
C LYS A 248 3.43 -9.77 5.83
N SER A 249 2.45 -9.55 4.97
CA SER A 249 2.60 -9.62 3.52
C SER A 249 3.40 -8.43 3.02
N HIS A 250 2.95 -7.20 3.28
CA HIS A 250 3.66 -5.96 2.93
C HIS A 250 3.26 -4.76 3.80
N GLU A 251 4.06 -3.70 3.75
CA GLU A 251 3.70 -2.40 4.34
C GLU A 251 2.57 -1.76 3.54
N GLY A 252 1.73 -0.96 4.18
CA GLY A 252 0.55 -0.35 3.56
C GLY A 252 -0.68 -1.25 3.59
N ARG A 253 -1.80 -0.73 3.08
CA ARG A 253 -3.06 -1.47 2.97
C ARG A 253 -2.97 -2.52 1.88
N CYS A 254 -3.65 -3.65 2.04
CA CYS A 254 -3.85 -4.58 0.95
C CYS A 254 -4.54 -3.86 -0.23
N LYS A 255 -4.08 -4.12 -1.46
CA LYS A 255 -4.63 -3.48 -2.65
C LYS A 255 -6.04 -4.02 -2.92
N GLU A 256 -7.05 -3.14 -2.95
CA GLU A 256 -8.46 -3.50 -3.20
C GLU A 256 -8.82 -3.60 -4.69
N GLN A 257 -7.96 -3.10 -5.58
CA GLN A 257 -8.23 -3.19 -7.02
C GLN A 257 -7.84 -4.57 -7.52
N SER A 258 -8.79 -5.23 -8.19
CA SER A 258 -8.52 -6.50 -8.86
C SER A 258 -7.39 -6.30 -9.86
N THR A 259 -6.23 -6.86 -9.56
CA THR A 259 -5.09 -6.78 -10.46
C THR A 259 -5.38 -7.70 -11.65
N PRO A 260 -5.41 -7.19 -12.88
CA PRO A 260 -5.46 -8.05 -14.05
C PRO A 260 -4.29 -9.01 -13.99
N VAL A 261 -4.57 -10.31 -14.09
CA VAL A 261 -3.50 -11.31 -14.20
C VAL A 261 -3.02 -11.29 -15.64
N GLU A 262 -1.73 -11.03 -15.87
CA GLU A 262 -1.16 -11.00 -17.22
C GLU A 262 -1.04 -12.42 -17.80
N CYS A 263 -2.11 -12.92 -18.40
CA CYS A 263 -2.15 -14.27 -18.95
C CYS A 263 -1.20 -14.48 -20.14
N ASN A 264 -0.78 -13.40 -20.81
CA ASN A 264 0.18 -13.45 -21.92
C ASN A 264 1.51 -14.11 -21.54
N ALA A 265 1.90 -14.07 -20.27
CA ALA A 265 3.11 -14.74 -19.77
C ALA A 265 3.01 -16.28 -19.79
N TYR A 266 1.79 -16.83 -19.84
CA TYR A 266 1.53 -18.26 -19.79
C TYR A 266 1.06 -18.83 -21.13
N VAL A 267 0.84 -18.01 -22.16
CA VAL A 267 0.34 -18.44 -23.48
C VAL A 267 1.50 -18.80 -24.41
N SER A 268 1.40 -19.93 -25.09
CA SER A 268 2.27 -20.33 -26.20
C SER A 268 1.54 -20.24 -27.53
N LYS A 269 2.24 -19.76 -28.58
CA LYS A 269 1.70 -19.77 -29.94
C LYS A 269 1.84 -21.18 -30.54
N THR A 270 0.74 -21.91 -30.67
CA THR A 270 0.73 -23.20 -31.37
C THR A 270 0.17 -23.04 -32.79
N LYS A 271 0.35 -24.07 -33.64
CA LYS A 271 -0.15 -24.06 -35.03
C LYS A 271 -1.69 -24.13 -35.13
N THR A 272 -2.38 -24.34 -34.01
CA THR A 272 -3.84 -24.53 -33.94
C THR A 272 -4.57 -23.47 -33.10
N GLY A 273 -3.86 -22.56 -32.42
CA GLY A 273 -4.47 -21.50 -31.60
C GLY A 273 -3.51 -20.94 -30.53
N GLU A 274 -4.05 -20.12 -29.64
CA GLU A 274 -3.39 -19.69 -28.39
C GLU A 274 -3.69 -20.72 -27.29
N ASP A 275 -2.67 -21.46 -26.84
CA ASP A 275 -2.81 -22.47 -25.77
C ASP A 275 -1.87 -22.11 -24.61
N ILE A 276 -2.32 -22.30 -23.36
CA ILE A 276 -1.45 -22.11 -22.19
C ILE A 276 -0.33 -23.16 -22.17
N ALA A 277 0.92 -22.68 -22.08
CA ALA A 277 2.07 -23.49 -21.75
C ALA A 277 1.91 -24.01 -20.32
N ALA A 278 2.00 -25.34 -20.15
CA ALA A 278 1.80 -26.06 -18.89
C ALA A 278 2.05 -25.23 -17.63
N CYS A 279 1.01 -25.03 -16.81
CA CYS A 279 1.13 -24.20 -15.62
C CYS A 279 2.18 -24.74 -14.65
N PRO A 280 3.01 -23.86 -14.06
CA PRO A 280 3.97 -24.29 -13.06
C PRO A 280 3.23 -24.82 -11.82
N PHE A 281 3.74 -25.91 -11.23
CA PHE A 281 3.24 -26.49 -9.98
C PHE A 281 3.70 -25.66 -8.76
N ILE A 282 3.40 -24.37 -8.76
CA ILE A 282 3.67 -23.44 -7.67
C ILE A 282 2.35 -23.18 -6.94
N LEU A 283 2.25 -23.52 -5.66
CA LEU A 283 1.06 -23.23 -4.86
C LEU A 283 1.14 -21.80 -4.29
N ARG A 284 0.43 -20.89 -4.94
CA ARG A 284 0.25 -19.48 -4.55
C ARG A 284 -1.24 -19.16 -4.70
N GLU A 285 -2.00 -19.55 -3.71
CA GLU A 285 -3.45 -19.49 -3.81
C GLU A 285 -3.93 -18.05 -4.00
N ILE A 286 -4.90 -17.85 -4.89
CA ILE A 286 -5.52 -16.55 -5.16
C ILE A 286 -7.03 -16.72 -5.20
N CYS A 287 -7.75 -15.67 -4.81
CA CYS A 287 -9.20 -15.63 -4.91
C CYS A 287 -9.59 -14.91 -6.20
N GLY A 288 -10.37 -15.57 -7.06
CA GLY A 288 -10.93 -14.95 -8.25
C GLY A 288 -12.12 -14.05 -7.92
N THR A 289 -12.48 -13.15 -8.83
CA THR A 289 -13.70 -12.33 -8.74
C THR A 289 -14.98 -13.15 -8.80
N ASP A 290 -14.88 -14.39 -9.27
CA ASP A 290 -15.92 -15.41 -9.28
C ASP A 290 -16.08 -16.13 -7.92
N GLY A 291 -15.27 -15.79 -6.91
CA GLY A 291 -15.30 -16.43 -5.60
C GLY A 291 -14.64 -17.82 -5.57
N VAL A 292 -13.94 -18.21 -6.63
CA VAL A 292 -13.21 -19.48 -6.69
C VAL A 292 -11.75 -19.28 -6.29
N THR A 293 -11.23 -20.20 -5.47
CA THR A 293 -9.80 -20.22 -5.13
C THR A 293 -9.03 -20.93 -6.23
N TYR A 294 -8.08 -20.23 -6.85
CA TYR A 294 -7.16 -20.78 -7.82
C TYR A 294 -5.81 -21.09 -7.16
N SER A 295 -5.14 -22.15 -7.60
CA SER A 295 -3.86 -22.59 -7.02
C SER A 295 -2.69 -21.64 -7.33
N ASN A 296 -2.79 -20.86 -8.41
CA ASN A 296 -1.91 -19.75 -8.77
C ASN A 296 -2.51 -18.92 -9.92
N ASP A 297 -1.84 -17.82 -10.27
CA ASP A 297 -2.18 -16.93 -11.38
C ASP A 297 -2.34 -17.68 -12.72
N CYS A 298 -1.48 -18.68 -13.00
CA CYS A 298 -1.59 -19.48 -14.21
C CYS A 298 -2.85 -20.36 -14.23
N ALA A 299 -3.24 -20.93 -13.09
CA ALA A 299 -4.46 -21.73 -13.00
C ALA A 299 -5.72 -20.89 -13.25
N LEU A 300 -5.73 -19.63 -12.79
CA LEU A 300 -6.80 -18.67 -13.11
C LEU A 300 -6.80 -18.32 -14.61
N CYS A 301 -5.63 -18.05 -15.20
CA CYS A 301 -5.51 -17.83 -16.63
C CYS A 301 -5.95 -19.05 -17.47
N ALA A 302 -5.60 -20.26 -17.03
CA ALA A 302 -6.02 -21.52 -17.67
C ALA A 302 -7.53 -21.68 -17.65
N HIS A 303 -8.17 -21.33 -16.55
CA HIS A 303 -9.62 -21.29 -16.47
C HIS A 303 -10.21 -20.28 -17.47
N ASN A 304 -9.70 -19.04 -17.50
CA ASN A 304 -10.17 -18.01 -18.42
C ASN A 304 -10.06 -18.44 -19.89
N ILE A 305 -8.93 -19.04 -20.28
CA ILE A 305 -8.67 -19.47 -21.66
C ILE A 305 -9.48 -20.72 -22.02
N GLN A 306 -9.57 -21.70 -21.12
CA GLN A 306 -10.29 -22.95 -21.37
C GLN A 306 -11.81 -22.73 -21.46
N PHE A 307 -12.36 -21.85 -20.63
CA PHE A 307 -13.80 -21.64 -20.51
C PHE A 307 -14.29 -20.32 -21.15
N GLY A 308 -13.38 -19.51 -21.71
CA GLY A 308 -13.71 -18.22 -22.31
C GLY A 308 -14.27 -17.21 -21.29
N THR A 309 -13.80 -17.26 -20.05
CA THR A 309 -14.24 -16.40 -18.94
C THR A 309 -13.25 -15.23 -18.73
N ASP A 310 -13.71 -14.17 -18.05
CA ASP A 310 -12.90 -12.99 -17.72
C ASP A 310 -12.84 -12.81 -16.19
N VAL A 311 -12.35 -13.85 -15.50
CA VAL A 311 -12.18 -13.82 -14.04
C VAL A 311 -10.91 -13.03 -13.73
N ALA A 312 -11.02 -11.97 -12.94
CA ALA A 312 -9.86 -11.22 -12.45
C ALA A 312 -9.43 -11.73 -11.06
N LYS A 313 -8.21 -11.43 -10.63
CA LYS A 313 -7.78 -11.70 -9.25
C LYS A 313 -8.44 -10.70 -8.31
N LYS A 314 -9.21 -11.18 -7.32
CA LYS A 314 -9.84 -10.38 -6.27
C LYS A 314 -8.86 -10.04 -5.16
N HIS A 315 -8.15 -11.03 -4.64
CA HIS A 315 -7.05 -10.85 -3.67
C HIS A 315 -6.13 -12.08 -3.68
N ASP A 316 -4.93 -11.94 -3.11
CA ASP A 316 -4.04 -13.08 -2.85
C ASP A 316 -4.58 -13.90 -1.65
N GLY A 317 -4.38 -15.22 -1.67
CA GLY A 317 -4.92 -16.18 -0.70
C GLY A 317 -6.23 -16.85 -1.15
N LYS A 318 -6.72 -17.81 -0.36
CA LYS A 318 -7.99 -18.51 -0.65
C LYS A 318 -9.20 -17.59 -0.57
N CYS A 319 -10.20 -17.83 -1.40
CA CYS A 319 -11.53 -17.28 -1.17
C CYS A 319 -12.09 -17.79 0.15
N ILE A 320 -12.78 -16.91 0.86
CA ILE A 320 -13.49 -17.22 2.09
C ILE A 320 -14.98 -17.16 1.77
N ASP A 321 -15.72 -18.23 2.08
CA ASP A 321 -17.18 -18.24 1.98
C ASP A 321 -17.78 -17.14 2.87
N GLU A 322 -18.88 -16.54 2.40
CA GLU A 322 -19.55 -15.36 2.95
C GLU A 322 -19.55 -15.27 4.49
N ALA A 323 -19.22 -14.08 5.02
CA ALA A 323 -19.11 -13.84 6.45
C ALA A 323 -20.40 -14.25 7.20
N PRO A 324 -20.29 -14.90 8.38
CA PRO A 324 -21.45 -15.37 9.14
C PRO A 324 -22.41 -14.22 9.49
N GLN A 325 -23.71 -14.52 9.43
CA GLN A 325 -24.83 -13.58 9.66
C GLN A 325 -24.78 -12.91 11.04
N LEU A 326 -25.20 -11.65 11.11
CA LEU A 326 -25.26 -10.87 12.36
C LEU A 326 -26.29 -11.48 13.32
N ASN A 327 -25.85 -11.94 14.50
CA ASN A 327 -26.74 -12.46 15.54
C ASN A 327 -26.72 -11.53 16.76
N CYS A 328 -27.72 -10.66 16.89
CA CYS A 328 -27.79 -9.71 18.00
C CYS A 328 -28.21 -10.33 19.34
N SER A 329 -28.80 -11.53 19.33
CA SER A 329 -29.26 -12.21 20.55
C SER A 329 -28.13 -12.71 21.45
N GLN A 330 -26.88 -12.71 20.97
CA GLN A 330 -25.71 -13.12 21.75
C GLN A 330 -25.21 -12.02 22.71
N TYR A 331 -25.65 -10.77 22.54
CA TYR A 331 -25.18 -9.63 23.33
C TYR A 331 -26.14 -9.32 24.48
N LEU A 332 -25.55 -9.03 25.66
CA LEU A 332 -26.31 -8.74 26.88
C LEU A 332 -26.98 -7.37 26.79
N THR A 333 -28.26 -7.30 27.14
CA THR A 333 -28.99 -6.03 27.33
C THR A 333 -29.19 -5.72 28.82
N SER A 334 -29.24 -4.43 29.15
CA SER A 334 -29.46 -3.92 30.50
C SER A 334 -30.44 -2.76 30.46
N THR A 335 -31.35 -2.68 31.42
CA THR A 335 -32.34 -1.62 31.51
C THR A 335 -31.81 -0.47 32.36
N ALA A 336 -31.70 0.72 31.78
CA ALA A 336 -31.37 1.94 32.49
C ALA A 336 -32.50 2.39 33.43
N LYS A 337 -32.18 3.28 34.38
CA LYS A 337 -33.12 3.75 35.41
C LYS A 337 -34.34 4.50 34.86
N ASP A 338 -34.26 4.99 33.63
CA ASP A 338 -35.32 5.64 32.87
C ASP A 338 -36.18 4.66 32.05
N GLY A 339 -35.91 3.35 32.16
CA GLY A 339 -36.62 2.29 31.43
C GLY A 339 -36.06 1.99 30.04
N LYS A 340 -34.97 2.64 29.61
CA LYS A 340 -34.36 2.41 28.30
C LYS A 340 -33.51 1.13 28.30
N GLU A 341 -33.73 0.26 27.32
CA GLU A 341 -32.87 -0.90 27.10
C GLU A 341 -31.57 -0.48 26.40
N LEU A 342 -30.44 -0.87 26.97
CA LEU A 342 -29.09 -0.58 26.49
C LEU A 342 -28.36 -1.90 26.24
N MET A 343 -27.70 -2.01 25.09
CA MET A 343 -26.86 -3.16 24.80
C MET A 343 -25.45 -2.94 25.37
N VAL A 344 -24.95 -3.91 26.14
CA VAL A 344 -23.65 -3.82 26.80
C VAL A 344 -22.58 -4.39 25.88
N CYS A 345 -21.85 -3.48 25.23
CA CYS A 345 -20.75 -3.85 24.34
C CYS A 345 -19.39 -3.80 25.02
N THR A 346 -18.53 -4.75 24.67
CA THR A 346 -17.11 -4.64 25.00
C THR A 346 -16.49 -3.52 24.15
N MET A 347 -15.44 -2.87 24.67
CA MET A 347 -14.69 -1.85 23.92
C MET A 347 -13.68 -2.47 22.93
N ILE A 348 -13.91 -3.72 22.52
CA ILE A 348 -13.10 -4.41 21.51
C ILE A 348 -13.48 -3.84 20.16
N TYR A 349 -12.47 -3.31 19.47
CA TYR A 349 -12.64 -2.73 18.14
C TYR A 349 -12.40 -3.83 17.11
N ASP A 350 -13.48 -4.32 16.51
CA ASP A 350 -13.52 -5.37 15.49
C ASP A 350 -14.53 -4.94 14.43
N PRO A 351 -14.15 -3.97 13.58
CA PRO A 351 -15.12 -3.19 12.84
C PRO A 351 -15.87 -4.02 11.82
N ILE A 352 -17.12 -3.67 11.57
CA ILE A 352 -17.96 -4.27 10.53
C ILE A 352 -18.62 -3.18 9.68
N CYS A 353 -18.97 -3.54 8.46
CA CYS A 353 -19.72 -2.68 7.57
C CYS A 353 -21.20 -3.05 7.66
N GLY A 354 -22.04 -2.11 8.07
CA GLY A 354 -23.49 -2.28 8.08
C GLY A 354 -24.06 -2.26 6.67
N THR A 355 -25.28 -2.80 6.51
CA THR A 355 -26.01 -2.74 5.24
C THR A 355 -26.35 -1.31 4.80
N ASP A 356 -26.33 -0.36 5.74
CA ASP A 356 -26.46 1.08 5.53
C ASP A 356 -25.19 1.75 4.99
N GLY A 357 -24.09 1.01 4.82
CA GLY A 357 -22.81 1.58 4.41
C GLY A 357 -22.09 2.34 5.52
N VAL A 358 -22.50 2.20 6.78
CA VAL A 358 -21.82 2.79 7.94
C VAL A 358 -20.91 1.77 8.60
N THR A 359 -19.73 2.22 9.00
CA THR A 359 -18.79 1.41 9.77
C THR A 359 -19.18 1.39 11.24
N TYR A 360 -19.43 0.20 11.79
CA TYR A 360 -19.67 0.00 13.22
C TYR A 360 -18.40 -0.55 13.87
N ALA A 361 -18.15 -0.16 15.12
CA ALA A 361 -16.93 -0.51 15.85
C ALA A 361 -16.82 -2.00 16.21
N SER A 362 -17.96 -2.68 16.26
CA SER A 362 -18.12 -4.13 16.32
C SER A 362 -19.55 -4.53 15.95
N GLU A 363 -19.77 -5.84 15.72
CA GLU A 363 -21.11 -6.42 15.61
C GLU A 363 -22.03 -6.00 16.76
N CYS A 364 -21.51 -5.97 18.00
CA CYS A 364 -22.27 -5.52 19.15
C CYS A 364 -22.75 -4.07 19.01
N THR A 365 -21.89 -3.18 18.51
CA THR A 365 -22.27 -1.76 18.35
C THR A 365 -23.28 -1.54 17.23
N LEU A 366 -23.29 -2.40 16.19
CA LEU A 366 -24.36 -2.41 15.20
C LEU A 366 -25.69 -2.89 15.82
N CYS A 367 -25.64 -3.95 16.62
CA CYS A 367 -26.82 -4.43 17.36
C CYS A 367 -27.33 -3.40 18.39
N ALA A 368 -26.44 -2.66 19.04
CA ALA A 368 -26.78 -1.58 19.96
C ALA A 368 -27.50 -0.42 19.23
N HIS A 369 -27.01 -0.06 18.04
CA HIS A 369 -27.65 0.94 17.19
C HIS A 369 -29.06 0.49 16.75
N ASN A 370 -29.21 -0.78 16.32
CA ASN A 370 -30.51 -1.36 15.99
C ASN A 370 -31.50 -1.27 17.16
N LEU A 371 -31.04 -1.57 18.38
CA LEU A 371 -31.86 -1.49 19.60
C LEU A 371 -32.25 -0.04 19.95
N GLU A 372 -31.30 0.89 19.92
CA GLU A 372 -31.50 2.28 20.32
C GLU A 372 -32.39 3.06 19.33
N HIS A 373 -32.18 2.84 18.04
CA HIS A 373 -32.88 3.56 16.97
C HIS A 373 -34.05 2.79 16.38
N ARG A 374 -34.33 1.57 16.87
CA ARG A 374 -35.35 0.65 16.33
C ARG A 374 -35.17 0.43 14.82
N THR A 375 -33.94 0.14 14.42
CA THR A 375 -33.57 -0.17 13.04
C THR A 375 -33.26 -1.66 12.88
N ASP A 376 -33.28 -2.17 11.65
CA ASP A 376 -32.98 -3.57 11.32
C ASP A 376 -31.84 -3.63 10.29
N LEU A 377 -30.67 -3.16 10.70
CA LEU A 377 -29.48 -3.13 9.87
C LEU A 377 -28.72 -4.45 9.98
N GLY A 378 -28.43 -5.07 8.83
CA GLY A 378 -27.62 -6.27 8.74
C GLY A 378 -26.13 -5.98 8.65
N LYS A 379 -25.31 -7.02 8.74
CA LYS A 379 -23.87 -6.95 8.45
C LYS A 379 -23.63 -7.25 6.98
N ARG A 380 -22.97 -6.33 6.26
CA ARG A 380 -22.56 -6.48 4.86
C ARG A 380 -21.22 -7.21 4.72
N LYS A 381 -20.22 -6.82 5.51
CA LYS A 381 -18.90 -7.48 5.58
C LYS A 381 -18.23 -7.22 6.93
N ASN A 382 -17.26 -8.06 7.28
CA ASN A 382 -16.30 -7.73 8.35
C ASN A 382 -15.33 -6.68 7.82
N GLY A 383 -14.80 -5.83 8.70
CA GLY A 383 -14.03 -4.64 8.33
C GLY A 383 -14.91 -3.40 8.10
N ARG A 384 -14.29 -2.24 7.89
CA ARG A 384 -15.00 -0.97 7.68
C ARG A 384 -15.74 -0.94 6.34
N CYS A 385 -16.75 -0.08 6.21
CA CYS A 385 -17.33 0.28 4.93
C CYS A 385 -16.34 1.10 4.10
N GLU A 386 -16.43 0.97 2.78
CA GLU A 386 -15.71 1.82 1.82
C GLU A 386 -16.23 3.25 1.92
N GLU A 387 -15.35 4.25 1.76
CA GLU A 387 -15.79 5.61 1.43
C GLU A 387 -16.12 5.63 -0.06
N ASP A 388 -17.38 5.92 -0.42
CA ASP A 388 -17.79 6.08 -1.82
C ASP A 388 -16.86 7.09 -2.52
N VAL A 389 -15.99 6.61 -3.41
CA VAL A 389 -15.08 7.44 -4.23
C VAL A 389 -15.84 8.15 -5.37
N THR A 390 -17.15 8.31 -5.24
CA THR A 390 -17.99 9.04 -6.20
C THR A 390 -18.72 10.17 -5.52
N ARG A 391 -18.03 11.29 -5.32
CA ARG A 391 -18.67 12.61 -5.35
C ARG A 391 -17.75 13.71 -5.82
#